data_AF-A0A6B3HRM0-F1
#
_entry.id   AF-A0A6B3HRM0-F1
#
_cell.length_a   1.000
_cell.length_b   1.000
_cell.length_c   1.000
_cell.angle_alpha   90.00
_cell.angle_beta   90.00
_cell.angle_gamma   90.00
#
_symmetry.space_group_name_H-M   'P 1'
#
loop_
_entity.id
_entity.type
_entity.pdbx_description
1 polymer ?
#
loop_
_entity_poly.entity_id
_entity_poly.type
_entity_poly.pdbx_seq_one_letter_code
_entity_poly.pdbx_strand_id
1 'polypeptide(L)'
;DIEAVHTAWEEETFTSVPDWLALPPETLDLVSSWMFAPNWPRSRDFWSRNADVLGGEETAVALEELAILDPHGAQRHALLRAAVLAHGVTAAYDPLILSEQLAQWLECADWKESRAYLEEHPRLLTVQPPDDTPLAHVAMLDIGRTEGLDAAYRLVEDREALQAYVDRALEAGDGTALMHGGGIEGQVFRDRLASLTHAQVALVLSGGTEGFDPDDLAALRHKSDEETRARLVRETVALSARHPEPHGET
;
A
#
# COMPACT_ATOMS: atom_id res chain seq x y z
N ASP A 1 -44.61 -0.94 -24.34
CA ASP A 1 -45.52 -2.00 -23.90
C ASP A 1 -44.65 -3.18 -23.49
N ILE A 2 -44.40 -3.34 -22.19
CA ILE A 2 -43.46 -4.34 -21.67
C ILE A 2 -43.99 -5.75 -21.91
N GLU A 3 -45.31 -5.94 -21.87
CA GLU A 3 -45.96 -7.24 -22.05
C GLU A 3 -45.80 -7.75 -23.49
N ALA A 4 -45.88 -6.84 -24.47
CA ALA A 4 -45.58 -7.15 -25.87
C ALA A 4 -44.10 -7.52 -26.09
N VAL A 5 -43.16 -6.88 -25.36
CA VAL A 5 -41.73 -7.21 -25.42
C VAL A 5 -41.45 -8.57 -24.79
N HIS A 6 -42.08 -8.88 -23.65
CA HIS A 6 -41.97 -10.19 -22.99
C HIS A 6 -42.44 -11.31 -23.93
N THR A 7 -43.62 -11.14 -24.53
CA THR A 7 -44.18 -12.12 -25.48
C THR A 7 -43.25 -12.35 -26.66
N ALA A 8 -42.77 -11.27 -27.29
CA ALA A 8 -41.87 -11.36 -28.43
C ALA A 8 -40.53 -12.03 -28.06
N TRP A 9 -40.00 -11.78 -26.86
CA TRP A 9 -38.75 -12.41 -26.41
C TRP A 9 -38.89 -13.92 -26.24
N GLU A 10 -39.94 -14.37 -25.55
CA GLU A 10 -40.19 -15.79 -25.31
C GLU A 10 -40.47 -16.55 -26.62
N GLU A 11 -41.19 -15.93 -27.56
CA GLU A 11 -41.47 -16.49 -28.88
C GLU A 11 -40.21 -16.64 -29.75
N GLU A 12 -39.29 -15.66 -29.71
CA GLU A 12 -38.09 -15.65 -30.56
C GLU A 12 -36.91 -16.45 -29.96
N THR A 13 -36.75 -16.40 -28.64
CA THR A 13 -35.59 -16.99 -27.95
C THR A 13 -35.89 -18.35 -27.33
N PHE A 14 -37.16 -18.69 -27.12
CA PHE A 14 -37.61 -19.86 -26.35
C PHE A 14 -37.05 -19.91 -24.92
N THR A 15 -36.68 -18.75 -24.37
CA THR A 15 -36.19 -18.59 -22.99
C THR A 15 -37.08 -17.61 -22.22
N SER A 16 -37.12 -17.75 -20.89
CA SER A 16 -37.77 -16.75 -20.04
C SER A 16 -37.10 -15.40 -20.21
N VAL A 17 -37.89 -14.35 -20.07
CA VAL A 17 -37.40 -12.98 -20.19
C VAL A 17 -36.31 -12.71 -19.15
N PRO A 18 -35.18 -12.08 -19.51
CA PRO A 18 -34.12 -11.80 -18.56
C PRO A 18 -34.60 -10.90 -17.43
N ASP A 19 -34.09 -11.12 -16.21
CA ASP A 19 -34.50 -10.37 -15.03
C ASP A 19 -34.23 -8.85 -15.16
N TRP A 20 -33.23 -8.46 -15.96
CA TRP A 20 -32.94 -7.05 -16.23
C TRP A 20 -34.09 -6.32 -16.93
N LEU A 21 -34.95 -7.01 -17.69
CA LEU A 21 -36.07 -6.37 -18.39
C LEU A 21 -37.16 -5.92 -17.41
N ALA A 22 -37.21 -6.50 -16.21
CA ALA A 22 -38.11 -6.10 -15.13
C ALA A 22 -37.52 -4.98 -14.25
N LEU A 23 -36.25 -4.61 -14.44
CA LEU A 23 -35.61 -3.57 -13.63
C LEU A 23 -36.18 -2.18 -13.94
N PRO A 24 -36.51 -1.39 -12.91
CA PRO A 24 -36.77 0.03 -13.08
C PRO A 24 -35.53 0.73 -13.67
N PRO A 25 -35.67 1.58 -14.70
CA PRO A 25 -34.55 2.37 -15.24
C PRO A 25 -33.82 3.17 -14.16
N GLU A 26 -34.56 3.66 -13.17
CA GLU A 26 -34.01 4.42 -12.04
C GLU A 26 -33.07 3.58 -11.17
N THR A 27 -33.32 2.28 -11.02
CA THR A 27 -32.43 1.36 -10.29
C THR A 27 -31.12 1.18 -11.06
N LEU A 28 -31.19 1.00 -12.38
CA LEU A 28 -29.99 0.85 -13.21
C LEU A 28 -29.13 2.13 -13.19
N ASP A 29 -29.76 3.31 -13.31
CA ASP A 29 -29.07 4.61 -13.23
C ASP A 29 -28.42 4.83 -11.86
N LEU A 30 -29.08 4.42 -10.79
CA LEU A 30 -28.57 4.54 -9.43
C LEU A 30 -27.37 3.63 -9.19
N VAL A 31 -27.45 2.36 -9.61
CA VAL A 31 -26.34 1.40 -9.50
C VAL A 31 -25.16 1.82 -10.36
N SER A 32 -25.42 2.33 -11.58
CA SER A 32 -24.39 2.91 -12.44
C SER A 32 -23.70 4.11 -11.79
N SER A 33 -24.47 5.04 -11.22
CA SER A 33 -23.94 6.21 -10.50
C SER A 33 -23.09 5.84 -9.28
N TRP A 34 -23.48 4.76 -8.58
CA TRP A 34 -22.70 4.21 -7.47
C TRP A 34 -21.39 3.57 -7.95
N MET A 35 -21.46 2.74 -9.01
CA MET A 35 -20.34 2.01 -9.59
C MET A 35 -19.26 2.94 -10.15
N PHE A 36 -19.68 4.06 -10.74
CA PHE A 36 -18.79 5.06 -11.34
C PHE A 36 -18.58 6.29 -10.46
N ALA A 37 -18.82 6.18 -9.15
CA ALA A 37 -18.45 7.24 -8.22
C ALA A 37 -16.94 7.55 -8.32
N PRO A 38 -16.52 8.82 -8.22
CA PRO A 38 -15.16 9.24 -8.57
C PRO A 38 -14.06 8.71 -7.64
N ASN A 39 -14.41 8.29 -6.42
CA ASN A 39 -13.52 7.66 -5.45
C ASN A 39 -14.30 6.89 -4.38
N TRP A 40 -13.60 6.09 -3.57
CA TRP A 40 -14.25 5.26 -2.54
C TRP A 40 -15.00 6.06 -1.47
N PRO A 41 -14.50 7.21 -0.95
CA PRO A 41 -15.28 8.04 -0.04
C PRO A 41 -16.61 8.50 -0.65
N ARG A 42 -16.61 8.95 -1.91
CA ARG A 42 -17.85 9.37 -2.60
C ARG A 42 -18.77 8.18 -2.88
N SER A 43 -18.22 7.01 -3.23
CA SER A 43 -18.99 5.77 -3.37
C SER A 43 -19.66 5.38 -2.05
N ARG A 44 -18.95 5.43 -0.92
CA ARG A 44 -19.49 5.17 0.43
C ARG A 44 -20.61 6.14 0.80
N ASP A 45 -20.41 7.43 0.54
CA ASP A 45 -21.41 8.46 0.82
C ASP A 45 -22.63 8.33 -0.09
N PHE A 46 -22.43 7.86 -1.33
CA PHE A 46 -23.53 7.51 -2.24
C PHE A 46 -24.30 6.28 -1.75
N TRP A 47 -23.60 5.22 -1.34
CA TRP A 47 -24.20 4.05 -0.73
C TRP A 47 -25.06 4.43 0.48
N SER A 48 -24.49 5.19 1.41
CA SER A 48 -25.15 5.54 2.68
C SER A 48 -26.44 6.34 2.48
N ARG A 49 -26.55 7.11 1.39
CA ARG A 49 -27.76 7.88 1.03
C ARG A 49 -28.82 7.05 0.31
N ASN A 50 -28.44 5.92 -0.29
CA ASN A 50 -29.30 5.09 -1.13
C ASN A 50 -29.33 3.62 -0.67
N ALA A 51 -29.07 3.37 0.61
CA ALA A 51 -28.84 2.04 1.15
C ALA A 51 -30.04 1.10 0.97
N ASP A 52 -31.27 1.63 1.01
CA ASP A 52 -32.49 0.84 0.82
C ASP A 52 -32.56 0.22 -0.58
N VAL A 53 -32.18 0.98 -1.61
CA VAL A 53 -32.18 0.50 -3.00
C VAL A 53 -30.96 -0.38 -3.28
N LEU A 54 -29.77 0.09 -2.90
CA LEU A 54 -28.50 -0.61 -3.14
C LEU A 54 -28.38 -1.93 -2.36
N GLY A 55 -29.04 -2.01 -1.20
CA GLY A 55 -29.16 -3.24 -0.43
C GLY A 55 -30.16 -4.24 -1.01
N GLY A 56 -31.08 -3.82 -1.87
CA GLY A 56 -32.11 -4.66 -2.48
C GLY A 56 -31.57 -5.67 -3.50
N GLU A 57 -32.36 -6.71 -3.80
CA GLU A 57 -32.00 -7.77 -4.75
C GLU A 57 -31.86 -7.26 -6.19
N GLU A 58 -32.66 -6.26 -6.57
CA GLU A 58 -32.60 -5.62 -7.89
C GLU A 58 -31.20 -5.06 -8.21
N THR A 59 -30.44 -4.66 -7.20
CA THR A 59 -29.05 -4.19 -7.39
C THR A 59 -28.13 -5.28 -7.90
N ALA A 60 -28.34 -6.55 -7.52
CA ALA A 60 -27.54 -7.66 -8.03
C ALA A 60 -27.80 -7.85 -9.53
N VAL A 61 -29.06 -7.82 -9.95
CA VAL A 61 -29.44 -7.91 -11.37
C VAL A 61 -28.90 -6.72 -12.17
N ALA A 62 -28.96 -5.51 -11.62
CA ALA A 62 -28.40 -4.32 -12.27
C ALA A 62 -26.88 -4.40 -12.42
N LEU A 63 -26.15 -4.97 -11.46
CA LEU A 63 -24.71 -5.21 -11.58
C LEU A 63 -24.39 -6.27 -12.64
N GLU A 64 -25.20 -7.31 -12.79
CA GLU A 64 -25.04 -8.31 -13.85
C GLU A 64 -25.20 -7.68 -15.25
N GLU A 65 -26.18 -6.79 -15.42
CA GLU A 65 -26.36 -6.04 -16.66
C GLU A 65 -25.18 -5.08 -16.92
N LEU A 66 -24.75 -4.32 -15.90
CA LEU A 66 -23.61 -3.40 -16.03
C LEU A 66 -22.27 -4.12 -16.26
N ALA A 67 -22.17 -5.41 -15.91
CA ALA A 67 -20.99 -6.21 -16.19
C ALA A 67 -20.74 -6.39 -17.70
N ILE A 68 -21.73 -6.14 -18.57
CA ILE A 68 -21.55 -6.11 -20.03
C ILE A 68 -20.63 -4.93 -20.43
N LEU A 69 -20.70 -3.81 -19.70
CA LEU A 69 -19.93 -2.60 -19.98
C LEU A 69 -18.58 -2.59 -19.26
N ASP A 70 -18.59 -2.93 -17.97
CA ASP A 70 -17.38 -3.00 -17.14
C ASP A 70 -17.44 -4.24 -16.23
N PRO A 71 -16.97 -5.41 -16.73
CA PRO A 71 -16.99 -6.65 -15.96
C PRO A 71 -16.23 -6.55 -14.63
N HIS A 72 -15.10 -5.85 -14.63
CA HIS A 72 -14.24 -5.73 -13.45
C HIS A 72 -14.84 -4.77 -12.41
N GLY A 73 -15.38 -3.63 -12.85
CA GLY A 73 -16.10 -2.69 -12.00
C GLY A 73 -17.33 -3.30 -11.37
N ALA A 74 -18.16 -3.99 -12.16
CA ALA A 74 -19.36 -4.66 -11.68
C ALA A 74 -19.03 -5.76 -10.66
N GLN A 75 -18.06 -6.63 -10.94
CA GLN A 75 -17.64 -7.68 -10.01
C GLN A 75 -17.11 -7.10 -8.70
N ARG A 76 -16.30 -6.03 -8.76
CA ARG A 76 -15.78 -5.36 -7.56
C ARG A 76 -16.91 -4.78 -6.71
N HIS A 77 -17.91 -4.18 -7.34
CA HIS A 77 -19.07 -3.62 -6.64
C HIS A 77 -20.02 -4.70 -6.11
N ALA A 78 -20.16 -5.84 -6.79
CA ALA A 78 -20.88 -7.00 -6.26
C ALA A 78 -20.25 -7.53 -4.96
N LEU A 79 -18.92 -7.68 -4.93
CA LEU A 79 -18.17 -8.06 -3.72
C LEU A 79 -18.30 -7.02 -2.62
N LEU A 80 -18.21 -5.73 -2.96
CA LEU A 80 -18.39 -4.64 -2.02
C LEU A 80 -19.80 -4.65 -1.41
N ARG A 81 -20.85 -4.81 -2.24
CA ARG A 81 -22.24 -4.95 -1.77
C ARG A 81 -22.36 -6.12 -0.80
N ALA A 82 -21.83 -7.29 -1.15
CA ALA A 82 -21.86 -8.46 -0.27
C ALA A 82 -21.16 -8.18 1.08
N ALA A 83 -19.99 -7.53 1.05
CA ALA A 83 -19.27 -7.15 2.25
C ALA A 83 -20.04 -6.12 3.10
N VAL A 84 -20.69 -5.14 2.47
CA VAL A 84 -21.52 -4.15 3.18
C VAL A 84 -22.70 -4.83 3.87
N LEU A 85 -23.39 -5.76 3.19
CA LEU A 85 -24.51 -6.49 3.76
C LEU A 85 -24.10 -7.41 4.91
N ALA A 86 -22.91 -8.01 4.84
CA ALA A 86 -22.40 -8.94 5.86
C ALA A 86 -21.76 -8.25 7.07
N HIS A 87 -21.04 -7.14 6.85
CA HIS A 87 -20.14 -6.54 7.85
C HIS A 87 -20.42 -5.06 8.12
N GLY A 88 -21.35 -4.45 7.39
CA GLY A 88 -21.68 -3.03 7.48
C GLY A 88 -20.80 -2.15 6.59
N VAL A 89 -21.31 -0.95 6.30
CA VAL A 89 -20.72 0.02 5.36
C VAL A 89 -19.28 0.35 5.73
N THR A 90 -19.01 0.70 6.99
CA THR A 90 -17.68 1.13 7.43
C THR A 90 -16.63 0.04 7.22
N ALA A 91 -16.90 -1.19 7.66
CA ALA A 91 -15.94 -2.29 7.55
C ALA A 91 -15.64 -2.66 6.09
N ALA A 92 -16.64 -2.57 5.20
CA ALA A 92 -16.48 -2.88 3.79
C ALA A 92 -15.70 -1.80 3.02
N TYR A 93 -15.92 -0.52 3.35
CA TYR A 93 -15.29 0.60 2.63
C TYR A 93 -13.94 1.02 3.18
N ASP A 94 -13.69 0.87 4.48
CA ASP A 94 -12.46 1.36 5.12
C ASP A 94 -11.17 0.85 4.45
N PRO A 95 -11.02 -0.46 4.12
CA PRO A 95 -9.81 -0.95 3.44
C PRO A 95 -9.60 -0.32 2.05
N LEU A 96 -10.69 -0.09 1.31
CA LEU A 96 -10.63 0.51 -0.02
C LEU A 96 -10.22 1.99 0.05
N ILE A 97 -10.79 2.73 1.01
CA ILE A 97 -10.45 4.13 1.25
C ILE A 97 -8.98 4.27 1.70
N LEU A 98 -8.52 3.41 2.60
CA LEU A 98 -7.13 3.44 3.07
C LEU A 98 -6.14 3.06 1.97
N SER A 99 -6.48 2.09 1.11
CA SER A 99 -5.65 1.73 -0.05
C SER A 99 -5.53 2.89 -1.05
N GLU A 100 -6.63 3.62 -1.30
CA GLU A 100 -6.61 4.78 -2.18
C GLU A 100 -5.79 5.94 -1.58
N GLN A 101 -5.95 6.20 -0.27
CA GLN A 101 -5.16 7.20 0.44
C GLN A 101 -3.67 6.85 0.46
N LEU A 102 -3.32 5.57 0.63
CA LEU A 102 -1.94 5.11 0.57
C LEU A 102 -1.35 5.36 -0.82
N ALA A 103 -2.08 5.01 -1.89
CA ALA A 103 -1.63 5.24 -3.26
C ALA A 103 -1.40 6.74 -3.52
N GLN A 104 -2.33 7.61 -3.10
CA GLN A 104 -2.17 9.06 -3.22
C GLN A 104 -0.96 9.59 -2.44
N TRP A 105 -0.71 9.07 -1.24
CA TRP A 105 0.45 9.46 -0.44
C TRP A 105 1.78 9.07 -1.11
N LEU A 106 1.84 7.90 -1.74
CA LEU A 106 3.02 7.46 -2.50
C LEU A 106 3.29 8.31 -3.76
N GLU A 107 2.27 9.03 -4.24
CA GLU A 107 2.34 9.93 -5.39
C GLU A 107 2.70 11.39 -5.02
N CYS A 108 2.85 11.72 -3.73
CA CYS A 108 3.28 13.05 -3.29
C CYS A 108 4.60 13.47 -3.98
N ALA A 109 4.67 14.71 -4.42
CA ALA A 109 5.78 15.21 -5.22
C ALA A 109 7.08 15.36 -4.42
N ASP A 110 6.97 15.64 -3.12
CA ASP A 110 8.10 15.76 -2.20
C ASP A 110 7.74 15.35 -0.77
N TRP A 111 8.76 15.29 0.09
CA TRP A 111 8.61 14.90 1.50
C TRP A 111 7.79 15.89 2.32
N LYS A 112 7.72 17.16 1.91
CA LYS A 112 6.92 18.17 2.62
C LYS A 112 5.42 17.95 2.35
N GLU A 113 5.06 17.67 1.11
CA GLU A 113 3.70 17.28 0.74
C GLU A 113 3.32 15.95 1.39
N SER A 114 4.21 14.97 1.33
CA SER A 114 4.07 13.67 2.01
C SER A 114 3.76 13.85 3.51
N ARG A 115 4.47 14.77 4.19
CA ARG A 115 4.26 15.06 5.61
C ARG A 115 2.87 15.64 5.88
N ALA A 116 2.51 16.69 5.15
CA ALA A 116 1.20 17.32 5.29
C ALA A 116 0.07 16.29 5.06
N TYR A 117 0.25 15.40 4.08
CA TYR A 117 -0.70 14.34 3.78
C TYR A 117 -0.86 13.35 4.96
N LEU A 118 0.22 12.87 5.57
CA LEU A 118 0.11 11.99 6.75
C LEU A 118 -0.48 12.69 7.99
N GLU A 119 -0.23 13.99 8.16
CA GLU A 119 -0.84 14.79 9.22
C GLU A 119 -2.37 14.91 9.03
N GLU A 120 -2.83 15.05 7.79
CA GLU A 120 -4.27 15.07 7.44
C GLU A 120 -4.91 13.67 7.48
N HIS A 121 -4.11 12.62 7.27
CA HIS A 121 -4.57 11.23 7.16
C HIS A 121 -3.88 10.27 8.17
N PRO A 122 -4.04 10.50 9.50
CA PRO A 122 -3.29 9.75 10.52
C PRO A 122 -3.59 8.24 10.57
N ARG A 123 -4.73 7.81 9.99
CA ARG A 123 -5.07 6.38 9.88
C ARG A 123 -4.11 5.60 8.99
N LEU A 124 -3.39 6.26 8.08
CA LEU A 124 -2.40 5.61 7.23
C LEU A 124 -1.27 4.96 8.02
N LEU A 125 -0.93 5.49 9.21
CA LEU A 125 0.06 4.87 10.09
C LEU A 125 -0.35 3.47 10.59
N THR A 126 -1.63 3.10 10.48
CA THR A 126 -2.12 1.77 10.87
C THR A 126 -2.16 0.77 9.72
N VAL A 127 -1.88 1.22 8.49
CA VAL A 127 -1.93 0.36 7.29
C VAL A 127 -0.65 -0.46 7.22
N GLN A 128 -0.81 -1.73 6.83
CA GLN A 128 0.31 -2.54 6.39
C GLN A 128 0.54 -2.25 4.90
N PRO A 129 1.68 -1.65 4.51
CA PRO A 129 1.95 -1.35 3.12
C PRO A 129 2.10 -2.65 2.30
N PRO A 130 1.67 -2.67 1.02
CA PRO A 130 1.98 -3.76 0.09
C PRO A 130 3.49 -4.01 -0.06
N ASP A 131 3.87 -5.24 -0.41
CA ASP A 131 5.29 -5.67 -0.51
C ASP A 131 6.11 -4.87 -1.54
N ASP A 132 5.46 -4.27 -2.54
CA ASP A 132 6.09 -3.44 -3.57
C ASP A 132 6.23 -1.95 -3.17
N THR A 133 5.81 -1.59 -1.96
CA THR A 133 5.95 -0.23 -1.44
C THR A 133 7.42 0.16 -1.31
N PRO A 134 7.85 1.36 -1.76
CA PRO A 134 9.24 1.78 -1.63
C PRO A 134 9.71 1.75 -0.17
N LEU A 135 10.88 1.18 0.09
CA LEU A 135 11.40 0.96 1.44
C LEU A 135 11.49 2.24 2.29
N ALA A 136 11.78 3.41 1.70
CA ALA A 136 11.75 4.67 2.42
C ALA A 136 10.33 5.01 2.91
N HIS A 137 9.29 4.74 2.12
CA HIS A 137 7.91 4.96 2.54
C HIS A 137 7.48 3.96 3.62
N VAL A 138 7.92 2.70 3.53
CA VAL A 138 7.75 1.72 4.63
C VAL A 138 8.38 2.25 5.93
N ALA A 139 9.63 2.72 5.85
CA ALA A 139 10.31 3.34 6.98
C ALA A 139 9.54 4.54 7.56
N MET A 140 8.98 5.41 6.71
CA MET A 140 8.19 6.56 7.16
C MET A 140 6.94 6.14 7.94
N LEU A 141 6.23 5.10 7.50
CA LEU A 141 5.05 4.59 8.21
C LEU A 141 5.44 3.94 9.55
N ASP A 142 6.48 3.12 9.56
CA ASP A 142 6.89 2.38 10.75
C ASP A 142 7.50 3.29 11.81
N ILE A 143 8.42 4.18 11.43
CA ILE A 143 9.02 5.18 12.34
C ILE A 143 7.95 6.20 12.76
N GLY A 144 7.06 6.60 11.85
CA GLY A 144 5.92 7.46 12.17
C GLY A 144 5.01 6.85 13.23
N ARG A 145 4.82 5.53 13.21
CA ARG A 145 4.01 4.79 14.18
C ARG A 145 4.70 4.64 15.55
N THR A 146 6.01 4.41 15.57
CA THR A 146 6.76 4.09 16.81
C THR A 146 7.36 5.33 17.49
N GLU A 147 7.86 6.28 16.72
CA GLU A 147 8.62 7.46 17.18
C GLU A 147 7.95 8.79 16.82
N GLY A 148 6.93 8.76 15.96
CA GLY A 148 6.15 9.94 15.54
C GLY A 148 6.63 10.54 14.22
N LEU A 149 5.74 11.31 13.57
CA LEU A 149 6.01 11.90 12.24
C LEU A 149 7.22 12.86 12.26
N ASP A 150 7.41 13.65 13.32
CA ASP A 150 8.57 14.54 13.44
C ASP A 150 9.91 13.79 13.41
N ALA A 151 9.96 12.60 14.02
CA ALA A 151 11.14 11.76 14.00
C ALA A 151 11.38 11.21 12.59
N ALA A 152 10.34 10.64 11.97
CA ALA A 152 10.41 10.09 10.62
C ALA A 152 10.88 11.13 9.58
N TYR A 153 10.24 12.31 9.55
CA TYR A 153 10.56 13.34 8.55
C TYR A 153 11.92 13.99 8.77
N ARG A 154 12.41 14.06 10.01
CA ARG A 154 13.78 14.51 10.27
C ARG A 154 14.82 13.62 9.57
N LEU A 155 14.56 12.31 9.42
CA LEU A 155 15.51 11.39 8.78
C LEU A 155 15.60 11.57 7.26
N VAL A 156 14.54 12.01 6.60
CA VAL A 156 14.55 12.27 5.15
C VAL A 156 15.01 13.71 4.82
N GLU A 157 14.95 14.61 5.80
CA GLU A 157 15.37 16.01 5.66
C GLU A 157 16.84 16.23 6.03
N ASP A 158 17.36 15.50 7.01
CA ASP A 158 18.69 15.71 7.59
C ASP A 158 19.54 14.44 7.59
N ARG A 159 20.64 14.48 6.84
CA ARG A 159 21.58 13.35 6.69
C ARG A 159 22.32 13.04 7.99
N GLU A 160 22.58 14.04 8.84
CA GLU A 160 23.22 13.79 10.14
C GLU A 160 22.26 13.07 11.09
N ALA A 161 20.98 13.44 11.06
CA ALA A 161 19.95 12.73 11.84
C ALA A 161 19.78 11.28 11.37
N LEU A 162 19.81 11.04 10.04
CA LEU A 162 19.80 9.69 9.48
C LEU A 162 21.03 8.88 9.94
N GLN A 163 22.22 9.46 9.87
CA GLN A 163 23.44 8.78 10.34
C GLN A 163 23.33 8.43 11.83
N ALA A 164 22.87 9.36 12.67
CA ALA A 164 22.67 9.09 14.09
C ALA A 164 21.63 7.99 14.36
N TYR A 165 20.62 7.84 13.48
CA TYR A 165 19.65 6.75 13.55
C TYR A 165 20.29 5.40 13.19
N VAL A 166 21.05 5.34 12.10
CA VAL A 166 21.81 4.16 11.68
C VAL A 166 22.81 3.73 12.75
N ASP A 167 23.57 4.67 13.32
CA ASP A 167 24.56 4.39 14.37
C ASP A 167 23.91 3.73 15.59
N ARG A 168 22.73 4.23 16.01
CA ARG A 168 21.96 3.62 17.11
C ARG A 168 21.45 2.23 16.74
N ALA A 169 21.02 2.01 15.50
CA ALA A 169 20.55 0.71 15.03
C ALA A 169 21.71 -0.31 14.98
N LEU A 170 22.90 0.10 14.51
CA LEU A 170 24.12 -0.69 14.57
C LEU A 170 24.54 -1.01 16.02
N GLU A 171 24.41 -0.04 16.93
CA GLU A 171 24.70 -0.23 18.36
C GLU A 171 23.75 -1.23 19.03
N ALA A 172 22.47 -1.21 18.65
CA ALA A 172 21.46 -2.10 19.21
C ALA A 172 21.41 -3.49 18.52
N GLY A 173 22.03 -3.64 17.35
CA GLY A 173 21.84 -4.82 16.50
C GLY A 173 20.42 -4.91 15.93
N ASP A 174 19.77 -3.77 15.70
CA ASP A 174 18.38 -3.70 15.22
C ASP A 174 18.34 -3.78 13.68
N GLY A 175 18.13 -4.99 13.16
CA GLY A 175 18.03 -5.21 11.71
C GLY A 175 16.86 -4.46 11.06
N THR A 176 15.73 -4.30 11.74
CA THR A 176 14.57 -3.58 11.18
C THR A 176 14.88 -2.09 11.02
N ALA A 177 15.44 -1.46 12.05
CA ALA A 177 15.87 -0.07 11.96
C ALA A 177 16.97 0.12 10.90
N LEU A 178 17.88 -0.84 10.73
CA LEU A 178 18.88 -0.78 9.66
C LEU A 178 18.28 -0.90 8.25
N MET A 179 17.25 -1.75 8.06
CA MET A 179 16.51 -1.78 6.80
C MET A 179 15.85 -0.42 6.51
N HIS A 180 15.25 0.21 7.53
CA HIS A 180 14.66 1.54 7.37
C HIS A 180 15.71 2.59 6.96
N GLY A 181 16.83 2.63 7.69
CA GLY A 181 17.95 3.52 7.38
C GLY A 181 18.47 3.33 5.96
N GLY A 182 18.73 2.08 5.57
CA GLY A 182 19.19 1.74 4.22
C GLY A 182 18.19 2.13 3.13
N GLY A 183 16.89 1.99 3.37
CA GLY A 183 15.84 2.46 2.46
C GLY A 183 15.91 3.97 2.21
N ILE A 184 16.03 4.75 3.29
CA ILE A 184 16.12 6.21 3.21
C ILE A 184 17.42 6.63 2.51
N GLU A 185 18.57 6.04 2.86
CA GLU A 185 19.85 6.34 2.20
C GLU A 185 19.78 6.15 0.68
N GLY A 186 19.22 5.03 0.22
CA GLY A 186 19.18 4.67 -1.19
C GLY A 186 18.16 5.45 -1.99
N GLN A 187 16.97 5.71 -1.43
CA GLN A 187 15.85 6.30 -2.17
C GLN A 187 15.76 7.82 -1.99
N VAL A 188 16.17 8.36 -0.83
CA VAL A 188 16.16 9.81 -0.56
C VAL A 188 17.49 10.45 -0.91
N PHE A 189 18.57 9.97 -0.29
CA PHE A 189 19.90 10.56 -0.46
C PHE A 189 20.68 9.99 -1.66
N ARG A 190 20.12 8.98 -2.34
CA ARG A 190 20.73 8.29 -3.49
C ARG A 190 22.10 7.66 -3.18
N ASP A 191 22.35 7.36 -1.91
CA ASP A 191 23.55 6.68 -1.44
C ASP A 191 23.36 5.16 -1.51
N ARG A 192 23.51 4.62 -2.72
CA ARG A 192 23.29 3.20 -2.98
C ARG A 192 24.28 2.28 -2.24
N LEU A 193 25.50 2.75 -2.00
CA LEU A 193 26.50 1.93 -1.31
C LEU A 193 26.15 1.78 0.17
N ALA A 194 25.80 2.89 0.85
CA ALA A 194 25.37 2.82 2.23
C ALA A 194 24.08 1.99 2.38
N SER A 195 23.11 2.26 1.50
CA SER A 195 21.83 1.55 1.43
C SER A 195 22.00 0.03 1.37
N LEU A 196 22.81 -0.46 0.43
CA LEU A 196 23.03 -1.90 0.24
C LEU A 196 23.88 -2.50 1.36
N THR A 197 24.85 -1.75 1.89
CA THR A 197 25.65 -2.21 3.03
C THR A 197 24.78 -2.42 4.27
N HIS A 198 23.94 -1.44 4.62
CA HIS A 198 23.05 -1.55 5.79
C HIS A 198 21.94 -2.59 5.59
N ALA A 199 21.42 -2.74 4.36
CA ALA A 199 20.48 -3.81 4.05
C ALA A 199 21.10 -5.21 4.23
N GLN A 200 22.35 -5.41 3.79
CA GLN A 200 23.05 -6.66 4.01
C GLN A 200 23.33 -6.93 5.49
N VAL A 201 23.74 -5.90 6.24
CA VAL A 201 23.93 -6.02 7.70
C VAL A 201 22.62 -6.40 8.39
N ALA A 202 21.50 -5.79 8.00
CA ALA A 202 20.19 -6.13 8.54
C ALA A 202 19.76 -7.57 8.24
N LEU A 203 20.02 -8.06 7.02
CA LEU A 203 19.79 -9.46 6.65
C LEU A 203 20.58 -10.42 7.54
N VAL A 204 21.86 -10.14 7.76
CA VAL A 204 22.72 -10.95 8.64
C VAL A 204 22.19 -10.94 10.08
N LEU A 205 21.81 -9.77 10.61
CA LEU A 205 21.27 -9.65 11.96
C LEU A 205 19.92 -10.36 12.13
N SER A 206 19.14 -10.51 11.06
CA SER A 206 17.89 -11.29 11.06
C SER A 206 18.10 -12.80 10.81
N GLY A 207 19.35 -13.25 10.68
CA GLY A 207 19.69 -14.66 10.41
C GLY A 207 19.48 -15.10 8.97
N GLY A 208 19.24 -14.16 8.05
CA GLY A 208 19.12 -14.42 6.62
C GLY A 208 20.49 -14.42 5.95
N THR A 209 20.77 -15.47 5.18
CA THR A 209 22.03 -15.61 4.40
C THR A 209 21.80 -15.59 2.89
N GLU A 210 20.55 -15.56 2.43
CA GLU A 210 20.18 -15.60 1.01
C GLU A 210 19.59 -14.25 0.58
N GLY A 211 19.92 -13.80 -0.63
CA GLY A 211 19.35 -12.57 -1.23
C GLY A 211 20.34 -11.47 -1.62
N PHE A 212 21.65 -11.70 -1.49
CA PHE A 212 22.67 -10.70 -1.86
C PHE A 212 23.85 -11.31 -2.61
N ASP A 213 24.23 -10.69 -3.73
CA ASP A 213 25.47 -11.00 -4.44
C ASP A 213 26.58 -10.04 -3.96
N PRO A 214 27.68 -10.52 -3.36
CA PRO A 214 28.83 -9.69 -2.97
C PRO A 214 29.39 -8.83 -4.11
N ASP A 215 29.21 -9.24 -5.36
CA ASP A 215 29.66 -8.49 -6.53
C ASP A 215 28.90 -7.17 -6.73
N ASP A 216 27.67 -7.05 -6.21
CA ASP A 216 26.87 -5.82 -6.26
C ASP A 216 27.54 -4.68 -5.47
N LEU A 217 28.13 -4.99 -4.31
CA LEU A 217 28.89 -4.00 -3.52
C LEU A 217 30.21 -3.63 -4.19
N ALA A 218 30.90 -4.60 -4.80
CA ALA A 218 32.15 -4.35 -5.50
C ALA A 218 31.96 -3.38 -6.67
N ALA A 219 30.86 -3.51 -7.41
CA ALA A 219 30.51 -2.63 -8.53
C ALA A 219 30.21 -1.18 -8.08
N LEU A 220 29.70 -0.99 -6.87
CA LEU A 220 29.34 0.31 -6.31
C LEU A 220 30.50 1.01 -5.61
N ARG A 221 31.44 0.24 -5.07
CA ARG A 221 32.63 0.76 -4.37
C ARG A 221 33.38 1.80 -5.18
N HIS A 222 33.54 1.59 -6.49
CA HIS A 222 34.28 2.52 -7.36
C HIS A 222 33.52 3.82 -7.66
N LYS A 223 32.22 3.88 -7.39
CA LYS A 223 31.35 5.03 -7.64
C LYS A 223 31.12 5.90 -6.40
N SER A 224 31.49 5.42 -5.22
CA SER A 224 31.34 6.13 -3.95
C SER A 224 32.63 6.82 -3.52
N ASP A 225 32.49 7.95 -2.83
CA ASP A 225 33.61 8.70 -2.27
C ASP A 225 34.36 7.91 -1.17
N GLU A 226 35.60 8.33 -0.90
CA GLU A 226 36.46 7.67 0.09
C GLU A 226 35.92 7.78 1.51
N GLU A 227 35.23 8.88 1.83
CA GLU A 227 34.70 9.13 3.17
C GLU A 227 33.60 8.12 3.52
N THR A 228 32.63 7.95 2.62
CA THR A 228 31.54 6.96 2.71
C THR A 228 32.11 5.56 2.81
N ARG A 229 33.09 5.20 1.96
CA ARG A 229 33.72 3.88 2.02
C ARG A 229 34.43 3.62 3.35
N ALA A 230 35.23 4.59 3.81
CA ALA A 230 35.95 4.45 5.07
C ALA A 230 35.00 4.40 6.27
N ARG A 231 33.87 5.13 6.23
CA ARG A 231 32.81 5.08 7.24
C ARG A 231 32.18 3.69 7.32
N LEU A 232 31.70 3.16 6.20
CA LEU A 232 31.03 1.85 6.13
C LEU A 232 31.95 0.72 6.63
N VAL A 233 33.25 0.75 6.29
CA VAL A 233 34.22 -0.23 6.82
C VAL A 233 34.32 -0.15 8.34
N ARG A 234 34.36 1.07 8.92
CA ARG A 234 34.43 1.23 10.38
C ARG A 234 33.16 0.72 11.06
N GLU A 235 32.00 1.02 10.49
CA GLU A 235 30.69 0.58 10.98
C GLU A 235 30.59 -0.95 11.01
N THR A 236 30.89 -1.63 9.91
CA THR A 236 30.82 -3.10 9.82
C THR A 236 31.84 -3.77 10.75
N VAL A 237 33.07 -3.26 10.82
CA VAL A 237 34.11 -3.81 11.72
C VAL A 237 33.70 -3.66 13.19
N ALA A 238 33.15 -2.50 13.57
CA ALA A 238 32.68 -2.27 14.93
C ALA A 238 31.52 -3.21 15.29
N LEU A 239 30.61 -3.47 14.36
CA LEU A 239 29.51 -4.42 14.56
C LEU A 239 30.02 -5.85 14.75
N SER A 240 30.91 -6.33 13.87
CA SER A 240 31.51 -7.68 14.01
C SER A 240 32.25 -7.88 15.33
N ALA A 241 32.87 -6.84 15.87
CA ALA A 241 33.53 -6.90 17.17
C ALA A 241 32.54 -7.01 18.35
N ARG A 242 31.32 -6.47 18.19
CA ARG A 242 30.27 -6.46 19.24
C ARG A 242 29.38 -7.70 19.20
N HIS A 243 29.13 -8.23 18.01
CA HIS A 243 28.36 -9.45 17.77
C HIS A 243 29.25 -10.52 17.14
N PRO A 244 30.22 -11.08 17.87
CA PRO A 244 30.97 -12.22 17.37
C PRO A 244 29.99 -13.38 17.17
N GLU A 245 29.97 -13.96 15.97
CA GLU A 245 29.30 -15.25 15.78
C GLU A 245 29.87 -16.23 16.82
N PRO A 246 29.03 -17.05 17.49
CA PRO A 246 29.55 -18.19 18.22
C PRO A 246 30.29 -19.05 17.19
N HIS A 247 31.63 -19.04 17.26
CA HIS A 247 32.47 -19.90 16.44
C HIS A 247 31.89 -21.30 16.50
N GLY A 248 31.54 -21.84 15.32
CA GLY A 248 30.89 -23.13 15.20
C GLY A 248 31.52 -24.16 16.13
N GLU A 249 30.77 -24.56 17.16
CA GLU A 249 31.03 -25.81 17.85
C GLU A 249 30.77 -26.91 16.82
N THR A 250 31.86 -27.48 16.33
CA THR A 250 31.89 -28.71 15.54
C THR A 250 31.92 -29.91 16.47
#